data_AF-A0A2W0H410-F1
#
_entry.id   AF-A0A2W0H410-F1
#
_cell.length_a   1.000
_cell.length_b   1.000
_cell.length_c   1.000
_cell.angle_alpha   90.00
_cell.angle_beta   90.00
_cell.angle_gamma   90.00
#
_symmetry.space_group_name_H-M   'P 1'
#
loop_
_entity.id
_entity.type
_entity.pdbx_description
1 polymer ?
#
loop_
_entity_poly.entity_id
_entity_poly.type
_entity_poly.pdbx_seq_one_letter_code
_entity_poly.pdbx_strand_id
1 'polypeptide(L)'
;MKKDAVKFIFAAMTALVFFTGTIALVILGIRGIGSNLVQIESGMSVFLFALATFGWIIPLQLLSVLRMIPIQKRRMRMIFPYAERLFQVSIFVLYLLGLNMVIPAVNFSSAGMIAFAGVMVLLAKVLFMKINAEARKVRRRELEKQLSRD
;
A
#
# COMPACT_ATOMS: atom_id res chain seq x y z
N MET A 1 -17.46 25.54 5.10
CA MET A 1 -17.74 24.14 5.52
C MET A 1 -18.08 23.19 4.37
N LYS A 2 -19.07 23.43 3.49
CA LYS A 2 -19.42 22.46 2.42
C LYS A 2 -18.33 22.25 1.34
N LYS A 3 -17.60 23.30 0.94
CA LYS A 3 -16.59 23.21 -0.13
C LYS A 3 -15.37 22.35 0.25
N ASP A 4 -14.93 22.39 1.49
CA ASP A 4 -13.75 21.64 1.94
C ASP A 4 -14.08 20.15 2.10
N ALA A 5 -15.28 19.82 2.59
CA ALA A 5 -15.77 18.45 2.65
C ALA A 5 -15.89 17.83 1.24
N VAL A 6 -16.42 18.57 0.27
CA VAL A 6 -16.52 18.09 -1.13
C VAL A 6 -15.14 17.87 -1.74
N LYS A 7 -14.19 18.79 -1.53
CA LYS A 7 -12.80 18.63 -1.99
C LYS A 7 -12.14 17.40 -1.37
N PHE A 8 -12.37 17.16 -0.07
CA PHE A 8 -11.85 16.00 0.62
C PHE A 8 -12.42 14.69 0.06
N ILE A 9 -13.74 14.59 -0.11
CA ILE A 9 -14.39 13.42 -0.70
C ILE A 9 -13.88 13.16 -2.12
N PHE A 10 -13.78 14.21 -2.94
CA PHE A 10 -13.27 14.09 -4.30
C PHE A 10 -11.81 13.61 -4.33
N ALA A 11 -10.96 14.14 -3.45
CA ALA A 11 -9.57 13.70 -3.32
C ALA A 11 -9.49 12.24 -2.86
N ALA A 12 -10.31 11.83 -1.89
CA ALA A 12 -10.37 10.46 -1.40
C ALA A 12 -10.84 9.48 -2.49
N MET A 13 -11.89 9.84 -3.25
CA MET A 13 -12.36 9.05 -4.39
C MET A 13 -11.29 8.92 -5.47
N THR A 14 -10.63 10.03 -5.82
CA THR A 14 -9.57 10.02 -6.83
C THR A 14 -8.40 9.12 -6.41
N ALA A 15 -8.01 9.18 -5.13
CA ALA A 15 -6.98 8.31 -4.58
C ALA A 15 -7.41 6.83 -4.64
N LEU A 16 -8.65 6.53 -4.22
CA LEU A 16 -9.21 5.17 -4.29
C LEU A 16 -9.16 4.60 -5.70
N VAL A 17 -9.65 5.35 -6.69
CA VAL A 17 -9.65 4.93 -8.10
C VAL A 17 -8.22 4.75 -8.61
N PHE A 18 -7.33 5.70 -8.31
CA PHE A 18 -5.94 5.64 -8.75
C PHE A 18 -5.20 4.42 -8.19
N PHE A 19 -5.30 4.16 -6.88
CA PHE A 19 -4.62 3.02 -6.26
C PHE A 19 -5.24 1.68 -6.67
N THR A 20 -6.57 1.59 -6.69
CA THR A 20 -7.26 0.37 -7.13
C THR A 20 -6.94 0.06 -8.58
N GLY A 21 -6.95 1.08 -9.45
CA GLY A 21 -6.56 0.96 -10.86
C GLY A 21 -5.10 0.54 -11.02
N THR A 22 -4.18 1.10 -10.23
CA THR A 22 -2.76 0.70 -10.25
C THR A 22 -2.59 -0.77 -9.87
N ILE A 23 -3.28 -1.24 -8.83
CA ILE A 23 -3.23 -2.65 -8.42
C ILE A 23 -3.81 -3.55 -9.51
N ALA A 24 -4.96 -3.18 -10.09
CA ALA A 24 -5.56 -3.92 -11.19
C ALA A 24 -4.61 -4.03 -12.40
N LEU A 25 -3.89 -2.96 -12.74
CA LEU A 25 -2.86 -2.97 -13.79
C LEU A 25 -1.71 -3.91 -13.46
N VAL A 26 -1.29 -4.02 -12.20
CA VAL A 26 -0.27 -5.00 -11.80
C VAL A 26 -0.77 -6.42 -12.03
N ILE A 27 -2.02 -6.73 -11.64
CA ILE A 27 -2.62 -8.07 -11.84
C ILE A 27 -2.66 -8.43 -13.33
N LEU A 28 -3.15 -7.50 -14.16
CA LEU A 28 -3.20 -7.67 -15.61
C LEU A 28 -1.79 -7.78 -16.22
N GLY A 29 -0.83 -7.02 -15.70
CA GLY A 29 0.58 -7.09 -16.11
C GLY A 29 1.19 -8.45 -15.83
N ILE A 30 0.96 -9.04 -14.65
CA ILE A 30 1.44 -10.40 -14.33
C ILE A 30 0.79 -11.44 -15.25
N ARG A 31 -0.52 -11.32 -15.52
CA ARG A 31 -1.19 -12.17 -16.51
C ARG A 31 -0.58 -12.03 -17.91
N GLY A 32 -0.17 -10.82 -18.30
CA GLY A 32 0.49 -10.56 -19.57
C GLY A 32 1.88 -11.23 -19.70
N ILE A 33 2.58 -11.45 -18.58
CA ILE A 33 3.85 -12.18 -18.55
C ILE A 33 3.62 -13.69 -18.73
N GLY A 34 2.53 -14.22 -18.17
CA GLY A 34 2.16 -15.62 -18.33
C GLY A 34 0.73 -15.91 -17.88
N SER A 35 -0.07 -16.53 -18.75
CA SER A 35 -1.47 -16.88 -18.46
C SER A 35 -1.61 -17.97 -17.38
N ASN A 36 -0.55 -18.75 -17.14
CA ASN A 36 -0.45 -19.73 -16.07
C ASN A 36 -0.16 -19.09 -14.69
N LEU A 37 0.28 -17.84 -14.65
CA LEU A 37 0.60 -17.17 -13.38
C LEU A 37 -0.66 -16.66 -12.67
N VAL A 38 -1.63 -16.16 -13.44
CA VAL A 38 -2.90 -15.62 -12.96
C VAL A 38 -4.01 -15.99 -13.91
N GLN A 39 -4.98 -16.74 -13.41
CA GLN A 39 -6.23 -17.02 -14.10
C GLN A 39 -7.27 -15.97 -13.70
N ILE A 40 -7.87 -15.32 -14.69
CA ILE A 40 -8.85 -14.26 -14.49
C ILE A 40 -10.10 -14.63 -15.27
N GLU A 41 -11.18 -14.86 -14.55
CA GLU A 41 -12.48 -15.21 -15.13
C GLU A 41 -13.26 -13.97 -15.58
N SER A 42 -13.15 -12.86 -14.84
CA SER A 42 -13.85 -11.62 -15.13
C SER A 42 -13.03 -10.38 -14.75
N GLY A 43 -13.12 -9.33 -15.56
CA GLY A 43 -12.50 -8.03 -15.27
C GLY A 43 -13.07 -7.37 -14.01
N MET A 44 -14.35 -7.63 -13.69
CA MET A 44 -14.96 -7.14 -12.44
C MET A 44 -14.30 -7.78 -11.21
N SER A 45 -13.93 -9.06 -11.31
CA SER A 45 -13.23 -9.78 -10.24
C SER A 45 -11.84 -9.21 -9.98
N VAL A 46 -11.14 -8.76 -11.03
CA VAL A 46 -9.86 -8.04 -10.89
C VAL A 46 -10.04 -6.76 -10.10
N PHE A 47 -11.07 -5.98 -10.41
CA PHE A 47 -11.35 -4.74 -9.70
C PHE A 47 -11.71 -4.98 -8.24
N LEU A 48 -12.54 -5.98 -7.95
CA LEU A 48 -12.89 -6.37 -6.58
C LEU A 48 -11.67 -6.86 -5.79
N PHE A 49 -10.83 -7.69 -6.40
CA PHE A 49 -9.59 -8.16 -5.78
C PHE A 49 -8.63 -6.99 -5.50
N ALA A 50 -8.49 -6.06 -6.44
CA ALA A 50 -7.68 -4.86 -6.27
C ALA A 50 -8.21 -3.95 -5.16
N LEU A 51 -9.54 -3.81 -5.06
CA LEU A 51 -10.19 -2.99 -4.04
C LEU A 51 -10.05 -3.63 -2.65
N ALA A 52 -10.20 -4.95 -2.54
CA ALA A 52 -9.94 -5.68 -1.30
C ALA A 52 -8.47 -5.57 -0.88
N THR A 53 -7.55 -5.73 -1.83
CA THR A 53 -6.11 -5.53 -1.61
C THR A 53 -5.81 -4.10 -1.13
N PHE A 54 -6.49 -3.09 -1.67
CA PHE A 54 -6.38 -1.71 -1.20
C PHE A 54 -6.96 -1.53 0.21
N GLY A 55 -8.10 -2.15 0.52
CA GLY A 55 -8.72 -2.12 1.85
C GLY A 55 -7.78 -2.60 2.96
N TRP A 56 -6.85 -3.49 2.62
CA TRP A 56 -5.82 -3.97 3.53
C TRP A 56 -4.80 -2.90 3.98
N ILE A 57 -4.70 -1.77 3.26
CA ILE A 57 -3.82 -0.66 3.64
C ILE A 57 -4.25 -0.08 5.00
N ILE A 58 -5.53 -0.18 5.38
CA ILE A 58 -6.05 0.36 6.65
C ILE A 58 -5.46 -0.37 7.87
N PRO A 59 -5.53 -1.72 7.99
CA PRO A 59 -4.84 -2.46 9.06
C PRO A 59 -3.33 -2.19 9.14
N LEU A 60 -2.66 -2.06 7.99
CA LEU A 60 -1.22 -1.76 7.94
C LEU A 60 -0.90 -0.38 8.52
N GLN A 61 -1.77 0.62 8.34
CA GLN A 61 -1.60 1.93 8.98
C GLN A 61 -1.85 1.90 10.48
N LEU A 62 -2.79 1.09 10.97
CA LEU A 62 -3.00 0.90 12.42
C LEU A 62 -1.75 0.33 13.11
N LEU A 63 -1.06 -0.63 12.49
CA LEU A 63 0.22 -1.14 13.02
C LEU A 63 1.30 -0.05 13.04
N SER A 64 1.24 0.92 12.11
CA SER A 64 2.17 2.04 12.09
C SER A 64 1.97 2.97 13.29
N VAL A 65 0.75 3.04 13.85
CA VAL A 65 0.46 3.80 15.08
C VAL A 65 1.15 3.16 16.29
N LEU A 66 1.37 1.84 16.31
CA LEU A 66 2.16 1.20 17.36
C LEU A 66 3.61 1.71 17.41
N ARG A 67 4.16 2.29 16.32
CA ARG A 67 5.46 2.98 16.35
C ARG A 67 5.47 4.24 17.21
N MET A 68 4.32 4.84 17.48
CA MET A 68 4.24 6.03 18.35
C MET A 68 4.45 5.67 19.83
N ILE A 69 4.41 4.39 20.19
CA ILE A 69 4.74 3.95 21.55
C ILE A 69 6.24 4.19 21.78
N PRO A 70 6.63 4.95 22.82
CA PRO A 70 8.03 5.31 23.06
C PRO A 70 8.86 4.06 23.38
N ILE A 71 9.71 3.65 22.44
CA ILE A 71 10.66 2.54 22.64
C ILE A 71 11.83 3.03 23.49
N GLN A 72 11.88 2.55 24.73
CA GLN A 72 12.84 3.00 25.75
C GLN A 72 14.28 2.44 25.56
N LYS A 73 14.48 1.30 24.87
CA LYS A 73 15.80 0.66 24.73
C LYS A 73 16.45 0.91 23.36
N ARG A 74 17.70 1.38 23.33
CA ARG A 74 18.47 1.74 22.11
C ARG A 74 18.54 0.61 21.07
N ARG A 75 18.75 -0.64 21.51
CA ARG A 75 18.77 -1.82 20.62
C ARG A 75 17.41 -2.08 19.97
N MET A 76 16.32 -1.99 20.75
CA MET A 76 14.97 -2.18 20.22
C MET A 76 14.60 -1.10 19.19
N ARG A 77 15.03 0.16 19.39
CA ARG A 77 14.79 1.23 18.41
C ARG A 77 15.38 0.94 17.03
N MET A 78 16.52 0.25 16.96
CA MET A 78 17.16 -0.10 15.69
C MET A 78 16.49 -1.31 15.01
N ILE A 79 16.06 -2.31 15.78
CA ILE A 79 15.52 -3.57 15.24
C ILE A 79 14.02 -3.47 14.92
N PHE A 80 13.26 -2.72 15.71
CA PHE A 80 11.81 -2.60 15.61
C PHE A 80 11.30 -2.24 14.21
N PRO A 81 11.88 -1.26 13.48
CA PRO A 81 11.42 -0.92 12.14
C PRO A 81 11.56 -2.07 11.13
N TYR A 82 12.56 -2.95 11.30
CA TYR A 82 12.76 -4.10 10.43
C TYR A 82 11.81 -5.25 10.79
N ALA A 83 11.66 -5.53 12.09
CA ALA A 83 10.74 -6.54 12.59
C ALA A 83 9.29 -6.22 12.20
N GLU A 84 8.88 -4.95 12.33
CA GLU A 84 7.54 -4.53 11.94
C GLU A 84 7.31 -4.66 10.43
N ARG A 85 8.30 -4.29 9.60
CA ARG A 85 8.19 -4.51 8.15
C ARG A 85 8.05 -5.97 7.79
N LEU A 86 8.84 -6.84 8.42
CA LEU A 86 8.73 -8.29 8.22
C LEU A 86 7.34 -8.80 8.62
N PHE A 87 6.83 -8.34 9.77
CA PHE A 87 5.49 -8.67 10.23
C PHE A 87 4.40 -8.18 9.26
N GLN A 88 4.49 -6.92 8.82
CA GLN A 88 3.57 -6.33 7.85
C GLN A 88 3.54 -7.11 6.53
N VAL A 89 4.71 -7.45 5.99
CA VAL A 89 4.81 -8.26 4.76
C VAL A 89 4.24 -9.65 4.99
N SER A 90 4.55 -10.29 6.11
CA SER A 90 4.08 -11.64 6.42
C SER A 90 2.56 -11.70 6.54
N ILE A 91 1.93 -10.78 7.28
CA ILE A 91 0.47 -10.73 7.37
C ILE A 91 -0.15 -10.35 6.03
N PHE A 92 0.48 -9.45 5.26
CA PHE A 92 -0.02 -9.12 3.92
C PHE A 92 -0.04 -10.35 3.00
N VAL A 93 1.01 -11.17 3.02
CA VAL A 93 1.05 -12.42 2.24
C VAL A 93 -0.04 -13.41 2.72
N LEU A 94 -0.22 -13.57 4.04
CA LEU A 94 -1.30 -14.41 4.58
C LEU A 94 -2.69 -13.90 4.18
N TYR A 95 -2.88 -12.58 4.17
CA TYR A 95 -4.10 -11.95 3.72
C TYR A 95 -4.36 -12.19 2.23
N LEU A 96 -3.34 -12.07 1.38
CA LEU A 96 -3.45 -12.39 -0.05
C LEU A 96 -3.80 -13.86 -0.29
N LEU A 97 -3.21 -14.78 0.48
CA LEU A 97 -3.58 -16.20 0.44
C LEU A 97 -5.05 -16.40 0.79
N GLY A 98 -5.54 -15.74 1.84
CA GLY A 98 -6.96 -15.75 2.21
C GLY A 98 -7.86 -15.17 1.13
N LEU A 99 -7.49 -14.04 0.53
CA LEU A 99 -8.24 -13.42 -0.57
C LEU A 99 -8.34 -14.34 -1.79
N ASN A 100 -7.24 -15.02 -2.15
CA ASN A 100 -7.22 -15.97 -3.26
C ASN A 100 -8.17 -17.16 -3.04
N MET A 101 -8.40 -17.56 -1.78
CA MET A 101 -9.38 -18.60 -1.45
C MET A 101 -10.83 -18.11 -1.46
N VAL A 102 -11.06 -16.84 -1.07
CA VAL A 102 -12.42 -16.25 -0.97
C VAL A 102 -12.93 -15.75 -2.32
N ILE A 103 -12.05 -15.27 -3.20
CA ILE A 103 -12.38 -14.72 -4.52
C ILE A 103 -11.80 -15.65 -5.59
N PRO A 104 -12.44 -16.79 -5.89
CA PRO A 104 -11.90 -17.79 -6.82
C PRO A 104 -11.80 -17.29 -8.27
N ALA A 105 -12.54 -16.24 -8.62
CA ALA A 105 -12.56 -15.65 -9.96
C ALA A 105 -11.25 -14.93 -10.36
N VAL A 106 -10.32 -14.73 -9.41
CA VAL A 106 -8.93 -14.34 -9.68
C VAL A 106 -8.04 -15.33 -8.95
N ASN A 107 -7.57 -16.34 -9.67
CA ASN A 107 -6.76 -17.40 -9.08
C ASN A 107 -5.29 -17.24 -9.45
N PHE A 108 -4.46 -16.98 -8.45
CA PHE A 108 -3.02 -16.91 -8.59
C PHE A 108 -2.38 -18.28 -8.36
N SER A 109 -1.45 -18.66 -9.23
CA SER A 109 -0.49 -19.71 -8.91
C SER A 109 0.43 -19.25 -7.76
N SER A 110 1.12 -20.17 -7.09
CA SER A 110 2.11 -19.81 -6.05
C SER A 110 3.17 -18.83 -6.58
N ALA A 111 3.65 -19.04 -7.80
CA ALA A 111 4.61 -18.14 -8.45
C ALA A 111 3.99 -16.76 -8.75
N GLY A 112 2.74 -16.73 -9.25
CA GLY A 112 2.00 -15.49 -9.49
C GLY A 112 1.74 -14.68 -8.21
N MET A 113 1.41 -15.35 -7.11
CA MET A 113 1.23 -14.74 -5.79
C MET A 113 2.54 -14.12 -5.27
N ILE A 114 3.66 -14.84 -5.39
CA ILE A 114 4.98 -14.33 -4.98
C ILE A 114 5.35 -13.11 -5.83
N ALA A 115 5.15 -13.18 -7.14
CA ALA A 115 5.40 -12.05 -8.05
C ALA A 115 4.53 -10.85 -7.68
N PHE A 116 3.23 -11.06 -7.44
CA PHE A 116 2.31 -10.01 -7.05
C PHE A 116 2.70 -9.37 -5.71
N ALA A 117 2.94 -10.18 -4.68
CA ALA A 117 3.37 -9.68 -3.37
C ALA A 117 4.70 -8.91 -3.47
N GLY A 118 5.67 -9.41 -4.23
CA GLY A 118 6.95 -8.75 -4.47
C GLY A 118 6.79 -7.38 -5.13
N VAL A 119 5.99 -7.29 -6.20
CA VAL A 119 5.69 -6.01 -6.88
C VAL A 119 4.99 -5.04 -5.95
N MET A 120 4.02 -5.51 -5.15
CA MET A 120 3.30 -4.67 -4.19
C MET A 120 4.22 -4.11 -3.10
N VAL A 121 5.14 -4.92 -2.57
CA VAL A 121 6.15 -4.46 -1.60
C VAL A 121 7.09 -3.42 -2.22
N LEU A 122 7.52 -3.61 -3.46
CA LEU A 122 8.36 -2.64 -4.17
C LEU A 122 7.61 -1.33 -4.42
N LEU A 123 6.36 -1.38 -4.89
CA LEU A 123 5.50 -0.22 -5.09
C LEU A 123 5.30 0.56 -3.79
N ALA A 124 4.99 -0.14 -2.69
CA ALA A 124 4.87 0.47 -1.38
C ALA A 124 6.17 1.19 -0.98
N LYS A 125 7.32 0.55 -1.16
CA LYS A 125 8.63 1.16 -0.86
C LYS A 125 8.87 2.42 -1.69
N VAL A 126 8.59 2.39 -2.99
CA VAL A 126 8.76 3.55 -3.89
C VAL A 126 7.82 4.69 -3.47
N LEU A 127 6.56 4.39 -3.17
CA LEU A 127 5.59 5.37 -2.69
C LEU A 127 6.05 6.02 -1.38
N PHE A 128 6.46 5.22 -0.39
CA PHE A 128 6.99 5.73 0.88
C PHE A 128 8.23 6.60 0.69
N MET A 129 9.15 6.23 -0.21
CA MET A 129 10.33 7.05 -0.51
C MET A 129 9.95 8.41 -1.11
N LYS A 130 9.00 8.44 -2.06
CA LYS A 130 8.52 9.68 -2.67
C LYS A 130 7.78 10.57 -1.66
N ILE A 131 6.89 9.99 -0.86
CA ILE A 131 6.15 10.72 0.20
C ILE A 131 7.14 11.33 1.20
N ASN A 132 8.14 10.56 1.66
CA ASN A 132 9.17 11.08 2.57
C ASN A 132 10.06 12.15 1.93
N ALA A 133 10.31 12.07 0.62
CA ALA A 133 11.04 13.12 -0.10
C ALA A 133 10.24 14.43 -0.15
N GLU A 134 8.94 14.35 -0.48
CA GLU A 134 8.06 15.52 -0.52
C GLU A 134 7.81 16.11 0.88
N ALA A 135 7.57 15.27 1.90
CA ALA A 135 7.41 15.72 3.28
C ALA A 135 8.63 16.50 3.79
N ARG A 136 9.85 16.05 3.43
CA ARG A 136 11.09 16.77 3.77
C ARG A 136 11.19 18.12 3.04
N LYS A 137 10.78 18.20 1.78
CA LYS A 137 10.76 19.46 1.02
C LYS A 137 9.78 20.46 1.62
N VAL A 138 8.57 20.02 1.98
CA VAL A 138 7.55 20.87 2.62
C VAL A 138 8.06 21.42 3.94
N ARG A 139 8.59 20.55 4.82
CA ARG A 139 9.15 20.97 6.11
C ARG A 139 10.29 21.97 5.96
N ARG A 140 11.15 21.81 4.95
CA ARG A 140 12.24 22.76 4.65
C ARG A 140 11.70 24.12 4.22
N ARG A 141 10.70 24.16 3.33
CA ARG A 141 10.05 25.41 2.89
C ARG A 141 9.35 26.13 4.04
N GLU A 142 8.75 25.41 4.97
CA GLU A 142 8.14 26.00 6.16
C GLU A 142 9.19 26.62 7.10
N LEU A 143 10.32 25.93 7.32
CA LEU A 143 11.45 26.47 8.09
C LEU A 143 12.04 27.73 7.44
N GLU A 144 12.23 27.73 6.12
CA GLU A 144 12.74 28.90 5.37
C GLU A 144 11.77 30.09 5.48
N LYS A 145 10.45 29.86 5.44
CA LYS A 145 9.43 30.91 5.65
C LYS A 145 9.41 31.47 7.07
N GLN A 146 9.72 30.64 8.08
CA GLN A 146 9.81 31.09 9.47
C GLN A 146 11.05 31.94 9.67
N LEU A 147 12.20 31.51 9.15
CA LEU A 147 13.47 32.25 9.23
C LEU A 147 13.48 33.56 8.44
N SER A 148 12.68 33.69 7.39
CA SER A 148 12.56 34.93 6.61
C SER A 148 11.58 35.96 7.20
N ARG A 149 10.88 35.61 8.29
CA ARG A 149 9.94 36.50 8.99
C ARG A 149 10.55 37.13 10.24
N ASP A 150 11.67 36.62 10.71
CA ASP A 150 12.52 37.19 11.77
C ASP A 150 13.62 38.06 11.15
#